data_AF-A0A7Z9XNT5-F1
#
_entry.id   AF-A0A7Z9XNT5-F1
#
_cell.length_a   1.000
_cell.length_b   1.000
_cell.length_c   1.000
_cell.angle_alpha   90.00
_cell.angle_beta   90.00
_cell.angle_gamma   90.00
#
_symmetry.space_group_name_H-M   'P 1'
#
loop_
_entity.id
_entity.type
_entity.pdbx_description
1 polymer ?
#
loop_
_entity_poly.entity_id
_entity_poly.type
_entity_poly.pdbx_seq_one_letter_code
_entity_poly.pdbx_strand_id
1 'polypeptide(L)'
;MKPLLSLLTLIGFGVSALNASTNLRVIAEDEQQAAGFPAGSTYQYFEAPVTGNGGQVAFSGDVQDSSGSTSAIWYGKPGRLDVAIRERESPAGFPANVVFSSAISETLTLSDSGNLAFAANMDGARSGRAYLASIDGTTYGVIQEGVAAMGFPPGTTIESLKKFVFADPGMAIEGVTSQGQGFIGFWNKHSIEPVISTDTEFTQLYPGCRFSWLSLLDVNRDGEVLFKAILESTGTASCPNDGLFTWKTTIFRQIVVAGQHLPGMPDGSEFASNTFTSESINNNGDVSFQAETMDAGFDFHKASWIAYADGGMAPVALEGEILPNSPAETLVLDTAISAASRNRTTVLRATSSTKAGLVLAGLPKQGASYTDLSHPGTSHLDVLLRSDEPPPGFGPSWYLQEIVQAQINNQDNYNLWVNARDAADTSPQPHMQIWQGSNAANLRLLVMENEPVLIDGLSGTLNDIDYPSGWASTPASSNSGKPIQFNDFGQLVFLAKREQNAHQVLLIGMAATPECSGLVVGISSRTYADGEIIRCVGDESLSTVVNETVHVSSGAEVTYESPAIRLNRGFSVAAGGNFVAITP
;
A
#
# COMPACT_ATOMS: atom_id res chain seq x y z
N MET A 1 10.56 47.69 -50.38
CA MET A 1 9.95 47.91 -49.05
C MET A 1 8.84 46.89 -48.85
N LYS A 2 9.07 45.90 -47.99
CA LYS A 2 8.09 44.95 -47.43
C LYS A 2 8.47 44.81 -45.95
N PRO A 3 7.59 45.10 -44.97
CA PRO A 3 7.98 44.96 -43.59
C PRO A 3 7.85 43.50 -43.15
N LEU A 4 8.92 43.01 -42.51
CA LEU A 4 8.90 41.87 -41.61
C LEU A 4 7.89 42.14 -40.49
N LEU A 5 6.98 41.20 -40.27
CA LEU A 5 6.26 41.10 -39.01
C LEU A 5 6.27 39.61 -38.62
N SER A 6 7.31 39.22 -37.88
CA SER A 6 7.36 37.95 -37.15
C SER A 6 7.24 38.32 -35.68
N LEU A 7 6.02 38.24 -35.15
CA LEU A 7 5.73 38.37 -33.73
C LEU A 7 5.47 36.95 -33.21
N LEU A 8 6.53 36.24 -32.83
CA LEU A 8 6.43 34.97 -32.14
C LEU A 8 6.21 35.28 -30.65
N THR A 9 4.97 35.42 -30.23
CA THR A 9 4.62 35.53 -28.81
C THR A 9 4.64 34.12 -28.23
N LEU A 10 5.78 33.72 -27.65
CA LEU A 10 5.89 32.51 -26.85
C LEU A 10 5.19 32.76 -25.51
N ILE A 11 3.87 32.58 -25.47
CA ILE A 11 3.12 32.51 -24.21
C ILE A 11 3.42 31.13 -23.64
N GLY A 12 4.52 31.02 -22.90
CA GLY A 12 4.75 29.88 -22.01
C GLY A 12 3.67 29.92 -20.94
N PHE A 13 2.60 29.15 -21.13
CA PHE A 13 1.74 28.76 -20.02
C PHE A 13 2.56 27.82 -19.14
N GLY A 14 3.43 28.41 -18.32
CA GLY A 14 4.07 27.69 -17.23
C GLY A 14 2.98 27.12 -16.35
N VAL A 15 3.01 25.81 -16.15
CA VAL A 15 2.14 25.06 -15.24
C VAL A 15 2.36 25.62 -13.83
N SER A 16 1.73 26.75 -13.54
CA SER A 16 1.82 27.45 -12.25
C SER A 16 0.73 26.94 -11.29
N ALA A 17 0.22 25.73 -11.56
CA ALA A 17 -0.80 25.10 -10.76
C ALA A 17 -0.20 24.68 -9.42
N LEU A 18 -0.26 25.60 -8.44
CA LEU A 18 -0.56 25.35 -7.03
C LEU A 18 -0.09 23.99 -6.48
N ASN A 19 1.19 23.66 -6.63
CA ASN A 19 1.79 22.65 -5.78
C ASN A 19 1.87 23.29 -4.39
N ALA A 20 0.89 23.00 -3.54
CA ALA A 20 1.10 23.11 -2.10
C ALA A 20 2.41 22.37 -1.84
N SER A 21 3.44 23.12 -1.44
CA SER A 21 4.81 22.61 -1.47
C SER A 21 4.89 21.35 -0.60
N THR A 22 4.97 20.19 -1.25
CA THR A 22 5.21 18.93 -0.57
C THR A 22 6.56 19.06 0.12
N ASN A 23 6.56 19.06 1.45
CA ASN A 23 7.79 19.13 2.23
C ASN A 23 8.31 17.71 2.45
N LEU A 24 9.31 17.35 1.67
CA LEU A 24 10.04 16.10 1.79
C LEU A 24 11.02 16.21 2.96
N ARG A 25 11.16 15.14 3.72
CA ARG A 25 12.14 15.04 4.80
C ARG A 25 13.20 14.01 4.45
N VAL A 26 14.47 14.38 4.56
CA VAL A 26 15.57 13.41 4.43
C VAL A 26 15.61 12.53 5.68
N ILE A 27 15.56 11.22 5.48
CA ILE A 27 15.70 10.20 6.53
C ILE A 27 17.15 9.74 6.62
N ALA A 28 17.74 9.44 5.47
CA ALA A 28 19.15 9.12 5.30
C ALA A 28 19.58 9.58 3.90
N GLU A 29 20.84 9.99 3.76
CA GLU A 29 21.43 10.43 2.51
C GLU A 29 22.83 9.83 2.38
N ASP A 30 23.19 9.49 1.14
CA ASP A 30 24.50 8.97 0.80
C ASP A 30 25.62 9.92 1.27
N GLU A 31 26.77 9.36 1.62
CA GLU A 31 27.93 10.07 2.17
C GLU A 31 27.69 10.79 3.52
N GLN A 32 26.46 10.77 4.08
CA GLN A 32 26.22 11.24 5.45
C GLN A 32 26.63 10.19 6.49
N GLN A 33 26.94 10.64 7.70
CA GLN A 33 27.26 9.76 8.84
C GLN A 33 26.17 8.70 9.04
N ALA A 34 26.56 7.43 8.97
CA ALA A 34 25.66 6.32 9.22
C ALA A 34 25.24 6.27 10.69
N ALA A 35 23.93 6.28 10.95
CA ALA A 35 23.38 6.22 12.30
C ALA A 35 23.81 4.92 12.99
N GLY A 36 24.25 5.03 14.25
CA GLY A 36 24.73 3.89 15.04
C GLY A 36 26.12 3.37 14.67
N PHE A 37 26.85 3.99 13.73
CA PHE A 37 28.24 3.61 13.41
C PHE A 37 29.26 4.59 14.01
N PRO A 38 30.56 4.21 14.11
CA PRO A 38 31.61 5.13 14.52
C PRO A 38 31.68 6.39 13.65
N ALA A 39 32.25 7.46 14.20
CA ALA A 39 32.44 8.72 13.47
C ALA A 39 33.30 8.49 12.22
N GLY A 40 32.82 8.97 11.07
CA GLY A 40 33.48 8.84 9.76
C GLY A 40 32.99 7.65 8.93
N SER A 41 32.12 6.78 9.48
CA SER A 41 31.38 5.80 8.70
C SER A 41 30.20 6.47 8.00
N THR A 42 30.07 6.31 6.69
CA THR A 42 29.01 6.97 5.90
C THR A 42 28.07 5.97 5.26
N TYR A 43 26.82 6.36 5.05
CA TYR A 43 25.94 5.64 4.13
C TYR A 43 26.58 5.59 2.73
N GLN A 44 26.32 4.51 1.99
CA GLN A 44 26.80 4.31 0.62
C GLN A 44 25.67 3.89 -0.33
N TYR A 45 24.72 3.11 0.17
CA TYR A 45 23.67 2.52 -0.65
C TYR A 45 22.44 2.22 0.22
N PHE A 46 21.25 2.30 -0.36
CA PHE A 46 19.98 2.08 0.32
C PHE A 46 19.09 1.15 -0.50
N GLU A 47 18.30 0.34 0.18
CA GLU A 47 17.32 -0.55 -0.44
C GLU A 47 16.05 -0.66 0.39
N ALA A 48 14.94 -0.90 -0.34
CA ALA A 48 13.65 -1.33 0.19
C ALA A 48 13.19 -0.52 1.43
N PRO A 49 13.08 0.81 1.34
CA PRO A 49 12.54 1.58 2.45
C PRO A 49 11.07 1.22 2.66
N VAL A 50 10.68 1.07 3.91
CA VAL A 50 9.31 0.81 4.35
C VAL A 50 8.95 1.69 5.53
N THR A 51 7.65 1.95 5.73
CA THR A 51 7.15 2.75 6.84
C THR A 51 6.02 2.03 7.57
N GLY A 52 6.03 2.09 8.89
CA GLY A 52 4.97 1.54 9.74
C GLY A 52 3.92 2.59 10.10
N ASN A 53 2.78 2.14 10.62
CA ASN A 53 1.73 3.04 11.10
C ASN A 53 2.20 3.90 12.29
N GLY A 54 3.15 3.49 13.11
CA GLY A 54 3.73 4.36 14.16
C GLY A 54 4.65 5.49 13.65
N GLY A 55 4.77 5.68 12.33
CA GLY A 55 5.65 6.66 11.69
C GLY A 55 7.13 6.28 11.72
N GLN A 56 7.44 5.03 12.05
CA GLN A 56 8.78 4.47 11.89
C GLN A 56 9.08 4.29 10.39
N VAL A 57 10.36 4.40 10.06
CA VAL A 57 10.93 4.06 8.77
C VAL A 57 11.96 2.97 9.00
N ALA A 58 12.06 2.01 8.08
CA ALA A 58 13.14 1.04 8.02
C ALA A 58 13.68 0.93 6.60
N PHE A 59 14.95 0.60 6.45
CA PHE A 59 15.60 0.34 5.17
C PHE A 59 16.84 -0.52 5.40
N SER A 60 17.26 -1.25 4.38
CA SER A 60 18.57 -1.89 4.32
C SER A 60 19.53 -1.04 3.53
N GLY A 61 20.83 -1.32 3.65
CA GLY A 61 21.84 -0.58 2.91
C GLY A 61 23.24 -0.94 3.35
N ASP A 62 24.21 -0.23 2.78
CA ASP A 62 25.62 -0.41 3.05
C ASP A 62 26.23 0.82 3.69
N VAL A 63 27.21 0.58 4.55
CA VAL A 63 28.04 1.60 5.19
C VAL A 63 29.47 1.48 4.69
N GLN A 64 30.02 2.58 4.20
CA GLN A 64 31.44 2.70 3.92
C GLN A 64 32.17 3.18 5.18
N ASP A 65 33.16 2.43 5.64
CA ASP A 65 34.09 2.85 6.69
C ASP A 65 35.55 2.55 6.34
N SER A 66 36.46 2.73 7.30
CA SER A 66 37.90 2.48 7.10
C SER A 66 38.27 1.01 6.84
N SER A 67 37.38 0.08 7.15
CA SER A 67 37.55 -1.36 7.01
C SER A 67 36.92 -1.92 5.73
N GLY A 68 36.03 -1.17 5.07
CA GLY A 68 35.38 -1.54 3.83
C GLY A 68 33.90 -1.14 3.81
N SER A 69 33.14 -1.81 2.95
CA SER A 69 31.68 -1.72 2.95
C SER A 69 31.11 -2.79 3.89
N THR A 70 30.11 -2.42 4.69
CA THR A 70 29.43 -3.29 5.68
C THR A 70 27.92 -3.14 5.50
N SER A 71 27.22 -4.24 5.26
CA SER A 71 25.75 -4.20 5.18
C SER A 71 25.09 -4.05 6.56
N ALA A 72 23.99 -3.31 6.61
CA ALA A 72 23.20 -3.15 7.82
C ALA A 72 21.72 -2.88 7.52
N ILE A 73 20.92 -2.97 8.58
CA ILE A 73 19.50 -2.60 8.55
C ILE A 73 19.26 -1.54 9.61
N TRP A 74 18.60 -0.46 9.22
CA TRP A 74 18.19 0.61 10.11
C TRP A 74 16.69 0.62 10.27
N TYR A 75 16.24 1.03 11.45
CA TYR A 75 14.86 1.36 11.68
C TYR A 75 14.72 2.39 12.79
N GLY A 76 13.61 3.11 12.81
CA GLY A 76 13.33 4.09 13.87
C GLY A 76 12.45 5.21 13.37
N LYS A 77 12.30 6.25 14.18
CA LYS A 77 11.56 7.45 13.75
C LYS A 77 12.49 8.39 12.99
N PRO A 78 11.95 9.23 12.09
CA PRO A 78 12.73 10.27 11.43
C PRO A 78 13.58 11.09 12.42
N GLY A 79 14.89 11.15 12.20
CA GLY A 79 15.87 11.82 13.08
C GLY A 79 16.31 11.02 14.32
N ARG A 80 15.83 9.78 14.49
CA ARG A 80 16.19 8.83 15.54
C ARG A 80 16.21 7.41 14.95
N LEU A 81 17.09 7.22 13.97
CA LEU A 81 17.36 5.90 13.41
C LEU A 81 18.30 5.13 14.32
N ASP A 82 18.00 3.85 14.52
CA ASP A 82 18.85 2.89 15.21
C ASP A 82 19.22 1.75 14.25
N VAL A 83 20.31 1.06 14.55
CA VAL A 83 20.74 -0.12 13.79
C VAL A 83 20.05 -1.36 14.36
N ALA A 84 19.29 -2.08 13.53
CA ALA A 84 18.70 -3.36 13.91
C ALA A 84 19.76 -4.47 13.97
N ILE A 85 20.61 -4.56 12.95
CA ILE A 85 21.69 -5.55 12.86
C ILE A 85 22.75 -5.09 11.85
N ARG A 86 24.02 -5.44 12.11
CA ARG A 86 25.15 -5.23 11.18
C ARG A 86 25.70 -6.55 10.66
N GLU A 87 26.37 -6.51 9.52
CA GLU A 87 27.15 -7.63 9.00
C GLU A 87 28.07 -8.19 10.11
N ARG A 88 28.14 -9.52 10.20
CA ARG A 88 28.88 -10.32 11.18
C ARG A 88 28.33 -10.27 12.62
N GLU A 89 27.24 -9.57 12.89
CA GLU A 89 26.54 -9.69 14.18
C GLU A 89 25.68 -10.96 14.22
N SER A 90 25.59 -11.60 15.39
CA SER A 90 24.75 -12.78 15.59
C SER A 90 23.42 -12.37 16.20
N PRO A 91 22.28 -12.70 15.58
CA PRO A 91 20.97 -12.38 16.13
C PRO A 91 20.67 -13.25 17.36
N ALA A 92 19.90 -12.72 18.30
CA ALA A 92 19.48 -13.44 19.49
C ALA A 92 18.69 -14.71 19.13
N GLY A 93 18.95 -15.82 19.80
CA GLY A 93 18.29 -17.11 19.54
C GLY A 93 19.02 -18.01 18.54
N PHE A 94 19.98 -17.48 17.77
CA PHE A 94 20.89 -18.30 16.97
C PHE A 94 22.20 -18.59 17.72
N PRO A 95 22.94 -19.65 17.34
CA PRO A 95 24.30 -19.86 17.82
C PRO A 95 25.20 -18.67 17.48
N ALA A 96 26.14 -18.31 18.37
CA ALA A 96 27.02 -17.14 18.21
C ALA A 96 27.90 -17.17 16.95
N ASN A 97 28.08 -18.34 16.33
CA ASN A 97 28.81 -18.52 15.08
C ASN A 97 27.88 -18.58 13.85
N VAL A 98 26.63 -18.16 13.98
CA VAL A 98 25.71 -17.87 12.87
C VAL A 98 25.51 -16.36 12.89
N VAL A 99 25.95 -15.70 11.82
CA VAL A 99 26.02 -14.24 11.75
C VAL A 99 25.29 -13.71 10.54
N PHE A 100 24.76 -12.51 10.65
CA PHE A 100 24.11 -11.79 9.55
C PHE A 100 25.15 -11.46 8.48
N SER A 101 24.85 -11.78 7.22
CA SER A 101 25.71 -11.50 6.06
C SER A 101 25.15 -10.32 5.27
N SER A 102 23.89 -10.41 4.86
CA SER A 102 23.21 -9.34 4.12
C SER A 102 21.70 -9.46 4.28
N ALA A 103 21.00 -8.33 4.13
CA ALA A 103 19.55 -8.36 3.96
C ALA A 103 19.23 -8.97 2.59
N ILE A 104 18.21 -9.80 2.52
CA ILE A 104 17.61 -10.13 1.24
C ILE A 104 16.67 -8.98 0.93
N SER A 105 17.02 -8.24 -0.11
CA SER A 105 16.26 -7.09 -0.58
C SER A 105 14.77 -7.45 -0.69
N GLU A 106 13.91 -6.43 -0.58
CA GLU A 106 12.46 -6.56 -0.84
C GLU A 106 11.66 -7.33 0.22
N THR A 107 12.27 -7.69 1.36
CA THR A 107 11.59 -8.44 2.43
C THR A 107 11.41 -7.67 3.73
N LEU A 108 11.82 -6.40 3.80
CA LEU A 108 11.65 -5.59 5.00
C LEU A 108 10.18 -5.24 5.21
N THR A 109 9.66 -5.39 6.42
CA THR A 109 8.29 -5.00 6.76
C THR A 109 8.24 -4.50 8.21
N LEU A 110 7.37 -3.51 8.46
CA LEU A 110 7.14 -2.92 9.77
C LEU A 110 5.72 -3.23 10.23
N SER A 111 5.57 -3.64 11.48
CA SER A 111 4.26 -3.76 12.11
C SER A 111 3.74 -2.40 12.60
N ASP A 112 2.47 -2.32 13.01
CA ASP A 112 1.85 -1.08 13.51
C ASP A 112 2.57 -0.50 14.73
N SER A 113 3.04 -1.37 15.63
CA SER A 113 3.86 -0.99 16.79
C SER A 113 5.31 -0.60 16.42
N GLY A 114 5.71 -0.74 15.16
CA GLY A 114 7.05 -0.42 14.68
C GLY A 114 8.09 -1.52 14.92
N ASN A 115 7.66 -2.76 15.13
CA ASN A 115 8.58 -3.89 15.07
C ASN A 115 8.97 -4.13 13.62
N LEU A 116 10.19 -4.60 13.41
CA LEU A 116 10.75 -4.86 12.09
C LEU A 116 10.86 -6.37 11.85
N ALA A 117 10.56 -6.82 10.65
CA ALA A 117 10.88 -8.17 10.18
C ALA A 117 11.52 -8.13 8.79
N PHE A 118 12.44 -9.06 8.53
CA PHE A 118 13.17 -9.14 7.25
C PHE A 118 13.73 -10.55 7.02
N ALA A 119 13.99 -10.87 5.75
CA ALA A 119 14.79 -12.04 5.38
C ALA A 119 16.26 -11.63 5.24
N ALA A 120 17.16 -12.55 5.58
CA ALA A 120 18.59 -12.33 5.50
C ALA A 120 19.32 -13.57 4.97
N ASN A 121 20.47 -13.32 4.35
CA ASN A 121 21.51 -14.32 4.18
C ASN A 121 22.32 -14.38 5.47
N MET A 122 22.53 -15.59 5.98
CA MET A 122 23.34 -15.85 7.17
C MET A 122 24.60 -16.61 6.80
N ASP A 123 25.67 -16.40 7.55
CA ASP A 123 26.95 -17.09 7.43
C ASP A 123 27.33 -17.85 8.70
N GLY A 124 28.21 -18.86 8.56
CA GLY A 124 28.89 -19.53 9.67
C GLY A 124 28.60 -21.02 9.78
N ALA A 125 28.25 -21.53 10.98
CA ALA A 125 27.99 -22.98 11.14
C ALA A 125 26.85 -23.51 10.27
N ARG A 126 25.92 -22.61 9.90
CA ARG A 126 24.87 -22.84 8.93
C ARG A 126 24.77 -21.57 8.09
N SER A 127 25.23 -21.65 6.84
CA SER A 127 24.97 -20.61 5.86
C SER A 127 23.64 -20.90 5.16
N GLY A 128 22.85 -19.86 4.86
CA GLY A 128 21.57 -19.99 4.20
C GLY A 128 20.61 -18.87 4.53
N ARG A 129 19.37 -18.96 4.02
CA ARG A 129 18.33 -17.97 4.27
C ARG A 129 17.80 -18.10 5.70
N ALA A 130 17.53 -16.97 6.33
CA ALA A 130 16.81 -16.88 7.60
C ALA A 130 15.76 -15.78 7.56
N TYR A 131 14.76 -15.88 8.44
CA TYR A 131 13.89 -14.77 8.80
C TYR A 131 14.22 -14.28 10.20
N LEU A 132 14.31 -12.97 10.33
CA LEU A 132 14.67 -12.27 11.55
C LEU A 132 13.59 -11.24 11.88
N ALA A 133 13.52 -10.87 13.15
CA ALA A 133 12.66 -9.77 13.60
C ALA A 133 13.33 -8.94 14.68
N SER A 134 13.28 -7.62 14.57
CA SER A 134 13.70 -6.68 15.61
C SER A 134 12.48 -6.22 16.41
N ILE A 135 12.45 -6.60 17.69
CA ILE A 135 11.39 -6.27 18.63
C ILE A 135 12.04 -5.58 19.82
N ASP A 136 11.54 -4.39 20.17
CA ASP A 136 12.03 -3.60 21.31
C ASP A 136 13.56 -3.39 21.32
N GLY A 137 14.17 -3.23 20.14
CA GLY A 137 15.62 -3.01 19.99
C GLY A 137 16.46 -4.28 19.97
N THR A 138 15.86 -5.46 20.12
CA THR A 138 16.56 -6.75 20.04
C THR A 138 16.20 -7.47 18.75
N THR A 139 17.22 -7.83 17.97
CA THR A 139 17.03 -8.63 16.74
C THR A 139 17.13 -10.12 17.05
N TYR A 140 16.03 -10.83 16.82
CA TYR A 140 15.88 -12.26 17.02
C TYR A 140 16.00 -13.02 15.71
N GLY A 141 16.71 -14.15 15.72
CA GLY A 141 16.66 -15.15 14.68
C GLY A 141 15.39 -15.99 14.86
N VAL A 142 14.43 -15.87 13.93
CA VAL A 142 13.13 -16.55 14.03
C VAL A 142 13.25 -17.98 13.52
N ILE A 143 13.71 -18.13 12.28
CA ILE A 143 13.83 -19.43 11.60
C ILE A 143 14.96 -19.37 10.57
N GLN A 144 15.63 -20.50 10.32
CA GLN A 144 16.72 -20.60 9.35
C GLN A 144 16.59 -21.91 8.56
N GLU A 145 16.99 -21.91 7.30
CA GLU A 145 17.15 -23.14 6.52
C GLU A 145 18.14 -24.11 7.20
N GLY A 146 17.90 -25.42 7.02
CA GLY A 146 18.68 -26.50 7.63
C GLY A 146 18.42 -26.75 9.12
N VAL A 147 17.58 -25.95 9.80
CA VAL A 147 17.11 -26.28 11.16
C VAL A 147 16.02 -27.35 11.13
N ALA A 148 15.76 -27.98 12.27
CA ALA A 148 14.67 -28.95 12.38
C ALA A 148 13.32 -28.26 12.10
N ALA A 149 12.49 -28.85 11.24
CA ALA A 149 11.16 -28.35 10.94
C ALA A 149 10.22 -28.67 12.12
N MET A 150 9.75 -27.64 12.82
CA MET A 150 8.89 -27.83 13.98
C MET A 150 7.54 -28.41 13.57
N GLY A 151 7.03 -29.38 14.33
CA GLY A 151 5.77 -30.08 14.01
C GLY A 151 5.92 -31.25 13.04
N PHE A 152 7.12 -31.53 12.54
CA PHE A 152 7.42 -32.66 11.65
C PHE A 152 8.14 -33.81 12.38
N PRO A 153 8.17 -35.03 11.79
CA PRO A 153 8.92 -36.16 12.37
C PRO A 153 10.39 -35.81 12.64
N PRO A 154 11.01 -36.35 13.70
CA PRO A 154 12.43 -36.14 13.99
C PRO A 154 13.33 -36.41 12.77
N GLY A 155 14.27 -35.51 12.52
CA GLY A 155 15.17 -35.57 11.36
C GLY A 155 14.69 -34.79 10.14
N THR A 156 13.44 -34.32 10.12
CA THR A 156 12.94 -33.41 9.08
C THR A 156 13.52 -32.01 9.31
N THR A 157 14.14 -31.43 8.28
CA THR A 157 14.69 -30.07 8.32
C THR A 157 13.93 -29.14 7.39
N ILE A 158 14.12 -27.84 7.56
CA ILE A 158 13.64 -26.83 6.62
C ILE A 158 14.60 -26.81 5.45
N GLU A 159 14.12 -27.17 4.27
CA GLU A 159 14.91 -27.16 3.04
C GLU A 159 14.94 -25.77 2.42
N SER A 160 13.79 -25.09 2.38
CA SER A 160 13.68 -23.78 1.75
C SER A 160 12.66 -22.89 2.46
N LEU A 161 13.05 -21.65 2.76
CA LEU A 161 12.14 -20.59 3.20
C LEU A 161 11.65 -19.82 1.97
N LYS A 162 10.33 -19.76 1.77
CA LYS A 162 9.72 -19.19 0.56
C LYS A 162 9.32 -17.73 0.78
N LYS A 163 8.40 -17.52 1.70
CA LYS A 163 7.77 -16.22 1.99
C LYS A 163 7.54 -16.06 3.48
N PHE A 164 7.44 -14.82 3.95
CA PHE A 164 6.83 -14.51 5.23
C PHE A 164 5.97 -13.25 5.11
N VAL A 165 5.08 -13.07 6.08
CA VAL A 165 4.33 -11.83 6.30
C VAL A 165 4.33 -11.54 7.80
N PHE A 166 4.31 -10.26 8.19
CA PHE A 166 4.53 -9.86 9.58
C PHE A 166 3.56 -8.77 10.04
N ALA A 167 2.98 -8.96 11.21
CA ALA A 167 2.12 -7.98 11.86
C ALA A 167 2.41 -7.94 13.37
N ASP A 168 1.69 -7.09 14.10
CA ASP A 168 1.88 -6.93 15.54
C ASP A 168 1.80 -8.23 16.35
N PRO A 169 0.96 -9.21 16.01
CA PRO A 169 0.92 -10.46 16.76
C PRO A 169 2.07 -11.43 16.47
N GLY A 170 2.76 -11.28 15.32
CA GLY A 170 3.77 -12.25 14.92
C GLY A 170 4.08 -12.31 13.43
N MET A 171 4.83 -13.34 13.05
CA MET A 171 5.26 -13.61 11.67
C MET A 171 4.63 -14.91 11.18
N ALA A 172 3.88 -14.88 10.08
CA ALA A 172 3.51 -16.09 9.36
C ALA A 172 4.59 -16.43 8.34
N ILE A 173 4.94 -17.72 8.23
CA ILE A 173 6.13 -18.22 7.55
C ILE A 173 5.71 -19.36 6.62
N GLU A 174 6.09 -19.26 5.35
CA GLU A 174 5.94 -20.34 4.37
C GLU A 174 7.30 -20.96 4.06
N GLY A 175 7.35 -22.29 4.05
CA GLY A 175 8.54 -23.03 3.66
C GLY A 175 8.26 -24.42 3.13
N VAL A 176 9.34 -25.09 2.75
CA VAL A 176 9.35 -26.48 2.29
C VAL A 176 10.34 -27.25 3.17
N THR A 177 9.94 -28.45 3.59
CA THR A 177 10.80 -29.34 4.38
C THR A 177 11.68 -30.22 3.49
N SER A 178 12.69 -30.86 4.08
CA SER A 178 13.58 -31.83 3.40
C SER A 178 12.88 -33.07 2.83
N GLN A 179 11.58 -33.22 3.07
CA GLN A 179 10.74 -34.27 2.48
C GLN A 179 9.88 -33.74 1.31
N GLY A 180 10.08 -32.49 0.90
CA GLY A 180 9.28 -31.82 -0.13
C GLY A 180 7.91 -31.35 0.34
N GLN A 181 7.62 -31.40 1.65
CA GLN A 181 6.32 -30.99 2.19
C GLN A 181 6.29 -29.48 2.40
N GLY A 182 5.25 -28.81 1.88
CA GLY A 182 4.99 -27.41 2.14
C GLY A 182 4.44 -27.20 3.55
N PHE A 183 4.75 -26.07 4.19
CA PHE A 183 4.20 -25.73 5.50
C PHE A 183 3.95 -24.24 5.65
N ILE A 184 2.99 -23.91 6.52
CA ILE A 184 2.81 -22.58 7.10
C ILE A 184 3.00 -22.69 8.60
N GLY A 185 3.84 -21.83 9.18
CA GLY A 185 4.04 -21.67 10.61
C GLY A 185 3.74 -20.24 11.05
N PHE A 186 3.43 -20.04 12.33
CA PHE A 186 3.19 -18.73 12.92
C PHE A 186 4.09 -18.50 14.14
N TRP A 187 4.99 -17.54 14.05
CA TRP A 187 5.83 -17.11 15.16
C TRP A 187 5.12 -16.04 16.01
N ASN A 188 4.71 -16.40 17.22
CA ASN A 188 3.98 -15.53 18.16
C ASN A 188 4.91 -14.64 19.01
N LYS A 189 6.10 -14.31 18.49
CA LYS A 189 7.21 -13.63 19.18
C LYS A 189 7.97 -14.44 20.24
N HIS A 190 7.48 -15.64 20.59
CA HIS A 190 8.10 -16.50 21.61
C HIS A 190 8.47 -17.86 21.05
N SER A 191 7.57 -18.44 20.25
CA SER A 191 7.72 -19.74 19.62
C SER A 191 7.07 -19.75 18.24
N ILE A 192 7.50 -20.69 17.40
CA ILE A 192 6.81 -20.98 16.14
C ILE A 192 5.76 -22.04 16.42
N GLU A 193 4.52 -21.79 16.04
CA GLU A 193 3.43 -22.76 16.08
C GLU A 193 3.20 -23.28 14.65
N PRO A 194 3.10 -24.60 14.44
CA PRO A 194 2.70 -25.12 13.14
C PRO A 194 1.25 -24.71 12.87
N VAL A 195 1.00 -24.04 11.75
CA VAL A 195 -0.36 -23.72 11.30
C VAL A 195 -0.89 -24.89 10.50
N ILE A 196 -0.18 -25.26 9.43
CA ILE A 196 -0.63 -26.28 8.50
C ILE A 196 0.53 -26.83 7.67
N SER A 197 0.37 -28.03 7.13
CA SER A 197 1.33 -28.62 6.20
C SER A 197 0.62 -29.42 5.11
N THR A 198 1.29 -29.58 3.97
CA THR A 198 0.84 -30.53 2.95
C THR A 198 0.81 -31.94 3.52
N ASP A 199 -0.04 -32.79 2.96
CA ASP A 199 -0.37 -34.14 3.43
C ASP A 199 -1.12 -34.22 4.77
N THR A 200 -1.37 -33.10 5.45
CA THR A 200 -2.24 -33.07 6.62
C THR A 200 -3.70 -33.08 6.20
N GLU A 201 -4.50 -33.96 6.82
CA GLU A 201 -5.94 -34.02 6.60
C GLU A 201 -6.65 -32.79 7.18
N PHE A 202 -7.50 -32.13 6.39
CA PHE A 202 -8.23 -30.93 6.78
C PHE A 202 -9.54 -31.25 7.52
N THR A 203 -9.42 -31.99 8.62
CA THR A 203 -10.57 -32.55 9.36
C THR A 203 -11.60 -31.52 9.86
N GLN A 204 -11.20 -30.26 10.08
CA GLN A 204 -12.10 -29.24 10.62
C GLN A 204 -13.15 -28.76 9.61
N LEU A 205 -12.77 -28.56 8.33
CA LEU A 205 -13.66 -28.03 7.30
C LEU A 205 -14.00 -29.08 6.23
N TYR A 206 -13.05 -29.95 5.89
CA TYR A 206 -13.20 -30.95 4.83
C TYR A 206 -12.62 -32.32 5.26
N PRO A 207 -13.35 -33.10 6.09
CA PRO A 207 -12.96 -34.46 6.43
C PRO A 207 -12.74 -35.33 5.19
N GLY A 208 -11.66 -36.10 5.16
CA GLY A 208 -11.25 -36.90 4.00
C GLY A 208 -10.54 -36.12 2.88
N CYS A 209 -10.24 -34.84 3.08
CA CYS A 209 -9.41 -34.04 2.19
C CYS A 209 -8.07 -33.73 2.85
N ARG A 210 -6.99 -33.63 2.07
CA ARG A 210 -5.67 -33.20 2.52
C ARG A 210 -5.17 -32.02 1.69
N PHE A 211 -4.26 -31.24 2.24
CA PHE A 211 -3.59 -30.18 1.48
C PHE A 211 -2.52 -30.80 0.57
N SER A 212 -2.60 -30.53 -0.74
CA SER A 212 -1.53 -30.91 -1.69
C SER A 212 -0.62 -29.73 -2.04
N TRP A 213 -1.12 -28.50 -1.87
CA TRP A 213 -0.35 -27.29 -2.08
C TRP A 213 -0.82 -26.18 -1.14
N LEU A 214 0.10 -25.32 -0.73
CA LEU A 214 -0.12 -24.20 0.17
C LEU A 214 0.61 -22.96 -0.37
N SER A 215 0.02 -21.79 -0.19
CA SER A 215 0.70 -20.52 -0.39
C SER A 215 0.26 -19.50 0.64
N LEU A 216 1.22 -18.92 1.35
CA LEU A 216 1.00 -17.87 2.31
C LEU A 216 0.72 -16.56 1.59
N LEU A 217 -0.38 -15.91 1.94
CA LEU A 217 -0.81 -14.70 1.26
C LEU A 217 -0.51 -13.47 2.11
N ASP A 218 -1.06 -13.42 3.32
CA ASP A 218 -1.09 -12.21 4.16
C ASP A 218 -1.39 -12.50 5.65
N VAL A 219 -1.22 -11.49 6.51
CA VAL A 219 -1.60 -11.51 7.93
C VAL A 219 -2.06 -10.11 8.36
N ASN A 220 -3.15 -10.01 9.12
CA ASN A 220 -3.60 -8.72 9.67
C ASN A 220 -3.07 -8.44 11.09
N ARG A 221 -3.35 -7.26 11.64
CA ARG A 221 -2.96 -6.86 13.01
C ARG A 221 -3.51 -7.75 14.13
N ASP A 222 -4.51 -8.55 13.81
CA ASP A 222 -5.19 -9.45 14.74
C ASP A 222 -4.53 -10.85 14.74
N GLY A 223 -3.55 -11.08 13.87
CA GLY A 223 -2.82 -12.34 13.75
C GLY A 223 -3.61 -13.39 12.96
N GLU A 224 -4.61 -12.95 12.19
CA GLU A 224 -5.32 -13.81 11.27
C GLU A 224 -4.51 -13.98 9.99
N VAL A 225 -4.08 -15.21 9.73
CA VAL A 225 -3.25 -15.60 8.60
C VAL A 225 -4.15 -15.99 7.43
N LEU A 226 -4.02 -15.30 6.30
CA LEU A 226 -4.65 -15.63 5.03
C LEU A 226 -3.73 -16.51 4.19
N PHE A 227 -4.25 -17.61 3.68
CA PHE A 227 -3.52 -18.52 2.80
C PHE A 227 -4.43 -19.15 1.74
N LYS A 228 -3.80 -19.52 0.62
CA LYS A 228 -4.41 -20.29 -0.45
C LYS A 228 -4.01 -21.75 -0.31
N ALA A 229 -4.91 -22.67 -0.64
CA ALA A 229 -4.59 -24.09 -0.63
C ALA A 229 -5.32 -24.89 -1.69
N ILE A 230 -4.64 -25.91 -2.22
CA ILE A 230 -5.24 -26.95 -3.07
C ILE A 230 -5.53 -28.17 -2.20
N LEU A 231 -6.75 -28.70 -2.30
CA LEU A 231 -7.20 -29.86 -1.53
C LEU A 231 -7.37 -31.09 -2.44
N GLU A 232 -6.81 -32.21 -2.01
CA GLU A 232 -6.95 -33.52 -2.65
C GLU A 232 -7.72 -34.49 -1.76
N SER A 233 -8.48 -35.38 -2.38
CA SER A 233 -9.15 -36.47 -1.66
C SER A 233 -8.16 -37.51 -1.15
N THR A 234 -8.32 -37.95 0.09
CA THR A 234 -7.62 -39.13 0.63
C THR A 234 -8.37 -40.43 0.38
N GLY A 235 -9.47 -40.39 -0.39
CA GLY A 235 -10.28 -41.56 -0.71
C GLY A 235 -11.43 -41.22 -1.65
N THR A 236 -12.67 -41.38 -1.17
CA THR A 236 -13.90 -41.09 -1.94
C THR A 236 -14.52 -39.74 -1.57
N ALA A 237 -13.85 -38.92 -0.75
CA ALA A 237 -14.33 -37.60 -0.38
C ALA A 237 -14.30 -36.66 -1.60
N SER A 238 -15.29 -35.79 -1.71
CA SER A 238 -15.30 -34.71 -2.70
C SER A 238 -14.63 -33.48 -2.06
N CYS A 239 -13.50 -33.06 -2.62
CA CYS A 239 -12.72 -31.94 -2.11
C CYS A 239 -12.82 -30.77 -3.09
N PRO A 240 -12.96 -29.53 -2.59
CA PRO A 240 -12.82 -28.37 -3.46
C PRO A 240 -11.36 -28.27 -3.87
N ASN A 241 -11.08 -28.39 -5.16
CA ASN A 241 -9.72 -28.43 -5.69
C ASN A 241 -8.87 -27.22 -5.23
N ASP A 242 -9.46 -26.02 -5.09
CA ASP A 242 -8.76 -24.79 -4.70
C ASP A 242 -9.63 -23.96 -3.74
N GLY A 243 -9.00 -23.17 -2.87
CA GLY A 243 -9.70 -22.32 -1.90
C GLY A 243 -8.82 -21.31 -1.17
N LEU A 244 -9.48 -20.28 -0.64
CA LEU A 244 -8.91 -19.30 0.28
C LEU A 244 -9.41 -19.58 1.70
N PHE A 245 -8.47 -19.56 2.63
CA PHE A 245 -8.70 -19.89 4.03
C PHE A 245 -8.03 -18.87 4.93
N THR A 246 -8.62 -18.63 6.09
CA THR A 246 -7.93 -17.95 7.18
C THR A 246 -7.71 -18.88 8.37
N TRP A 247 -6.66 -18.58 9.14
CA TRP A 247 -6.35 -19.22 10.40
C TRP A 247 -6.11 -18.18 11.48
N LYS A 248 -6.73 -18.34 12.65
CA LYS A 248 -6.46 -17.55 13.85
C LYS A 248 -6.59 -18.43 15.08
N THR A 249 -5.51 -18.60 15.83
CA THR A 249 -5.52 -19.30 17.14
C THR A 249 -6.19 -20.67 17.06
N THR A 250 -5.75 -21.53 16.13
CA THR A 250 -6.28 -22.89 15.86
C THR A 250 -7.66 -22.95 15.17
N ILE A 251 -8.32 -21.82 14.94
CA ILE A 251 -9.60 -21.77 14.21
C ILE A 251 -9.32 -21.52 12.74
N PHE A 252 -9.71 -22.48 11.89
CA PHE A 252 -9.77 -22.29 10.44
C PHE A 252 -11.14 -21.76 10.01
N ARG A 253 -11.13 -20.84 9.04
CA ARG A 253 -12.32 -20.31 8.39
C ARG A 253 -12.15 -20.41 6.87
N GLN A 254 -13.16 -20.98 6.21
CA GLN A 254 -13.27 -20.90 4.75
C GLN A 254 -13.70 -19.49 4.35
N ILE A 255 -12.98 -18.90 3.41
CA ILE A 255 -13.37 -17.64 2.77
C ILE A 255 -14.16 -17.95 1.49
N VAL A 256 -13.56 -18.72 0.60
CA VAL A 256 -14.17 -19.14 -0.68
C VAL A 256 -13.49 -20.40 -1.19
N VAL A 257 -14.22 -21.23 -1.93
CA VAL A 257 -13.67 -22.41 -2.62
C VAL A 257 -14.18 -22.52 -4.05
N ALA A 258 -13.43 -23.22 -4.90
CA ALA A 258 -13.87 -23.55 -6.25
C ALA A 258 -15.17 -24.37 -6.24
N GLY A 259 -16.07 -24.10 -7.19
CA GLY A 259 -17.41 -24.69 -7.28
C GLY A 259 -18.45 -24.06 -6.33
N GLN A 260 -18.05 -23.10 -5.49
CA GLN A 260 -19.01 -22.36 -4.68
C GLN A 260 -19.80 -21.38 -5.56
N HIS A 261 -21.12 -21.33 -5.33
CA HIS A 261 -21.98 -20.37 -6.03
C HIS A 261 -21.57 -18.92 -5.74
N LEU A 262 -21.58 -18.09 -6.78
CA LEU A 262 -21.18 -16.68 -6.71
C LEU A 262 -22.30 -15.82 -6.08
N PRO A 263 -22.05 -15.15 -4.94
CA PRO A 263 -23.07 -14.29 -4.32
C PRO A 263 -23.48 -13.13 -5.24
N GLY A 264 -24.79 -13.00 -5.46
CA GLY A 264 -25.33 -11.94 -6.33
C GLY A 264 -25.15 -12.21 -7.83
N MET A 265 -24.99 -13.46 -8.26
CA MET A 265 -24.91 -13.84 -9.67
C MET A 265 -26.06 -14.78 -10.06
N PRO A 266 -26.29 -15.04 -11.36
CA PRO A 266 -27.33 -15.98 -11.79
C PRO A 266 -27.07 -17.40 -11.28
N ASP A 267 -28.15 -18.16 -11.07
CA ASP A 267 -28.06 -19.58 -10.70
C ASP A 267 -27.18 -20.36 -11.70
N GLY A 268 -26.37 -21.28 -11.17
CA GLY A 268 -25.40 -22.03 -11.95
C GLY A 268 -24.06 -21.32 -12.16
N SER A 269 -23.92 -20.06 -11.71
CA SER A 269 -22.62 -19.39 -11.71
C SER A 269 -21.80 -19.79 -10.48
N GLU A 270 -20.52 -20.13 -10.68
CA GLU A 270 -19.60 -20.63 -9.64
C GLU A 270 -18.18 -20.08 -9.77
N PHE A 271 -17.39 -20.16 -8.69
CA PHE A 271 -15.96 -19.88 -8.74
C PHE A 271 -15.21 -21.01 -9.47
N ALA A 272 -14.40 -20.65 -10.48
CA ALA A 272 -13.60 -21.63 -11.21
C ALA A 272 -12.37 -22.08 -10.39
N SER A 273 -11.88 -23.29 -10.67
CA SER A 273 -10.70 -23.86 -9.97
C SER A 273 -9.38 -23.22 -10.39
N ASN A 274 -8.41 -23.11 -9.47
CA ASN A 274 -7.05 -22.57 -9.69
C ASN A 274 -6.98 -21.08 -10.00
N THR A 275 -7.96 -20.29 -9.55
CA THR A 275 -8.17 -18.94 -10.08
C THR A 275 -8.01 -17.83 -9.06
N PHE A 276 -7.89 -18.18 -7.78
CA PHE A 276 -7.67 -17.19 -6.72
C PHE A 276 -6.30 -16.54 -6.87
N THR A 277 -6.28 -15.22 -6.99
CA THR A 277 -5.08 -14.38 -7.12
C THR A 277 -5.26 -13.03 -6.41
N SER A 278 -4.17 -12.28 -6.25
CA SER A 278 -4.15 -10.88 -5.79
C SER A 278 -4.79 -10.67 -4.41
N GLU A 279 -4.36 -11.47 -3.43
CA GLU A 279 -5.02 -11.58 -2.14
C GLU A 279 -4.40 -10.69 -1.04
N SER A 280 -5.26 -10.05 -0.27
CA SER A 280 -4.89 -9.32 0.95
C SER A 280 -5.99 -9.41 2.01
N ILE A 281 -5.61 -9.30 3.28
CA ILE A 281 -6.53 -9.23 4.41
C ILE A 281 -6.37 -7.88 5.12
N ASN A 282 -7.48 -7.18 5.37
CA ASN A 282 -7.46 -5.92 6.09
C ASN A 282 -7.57 -6.14 7.62
N ASN A 283 -7.46 -5.04 8.38
CA ASN A 283 -7.55 -5.04 9.84
C ASN A 283 -8.95 -5.30 10.43
N ASN A 284 -9.98 -5.44 9.58
CA ASN A 284 -11.29 -5.95 10.00
C ASN A 284 -11.42 -7.46 9.75
N GLY A 285 -10.47 -8.09 9.04
CA GLY A 285 -10.58 -9.48 8.60
C GLY A 285 -11.35 -9.64 7.28
N ASP A 286 -11.60 -8.54 6.55
CA ASP A 286 -12.12 -8.61 5.19
C ASP A 286 -10.98 -8.99 4.24
N VAL A 287 -11.27 -9.84 3.26
CA VAL A 287 -10.32 -10.38 2.30
C VAL A 287 -10.65 -9.86 0.91
N SER A 288 -9.72 -9.14 0.28
CA SER A 288 -9.81 -8.75 -1.12
C SER A 288 -9.10 -9.81 -1.96
N PHE A 289 -9.72 -10.25 -3.05
CA PHE A 289 -9.13 -11.26 -3.94
C PHE A 289 -9.68 -11.13 -5.36
N GLN A 290 -9.04 -11.81 -6.30
CA GLN A 290 -9.53 -12.01 -7.66
C GLN A 290 -9.76 -13.48 -7.91
N ALA A 291 -10.74 -13.76 -8.76
CA ALA A 291 -11.06 -15.12 -9.18
C ALA A 291 -11.56 -15.10 -10.63
N GLU A 292 -11.37 -16.21 -11.33
CA GLU A 292 -12.18 -16.50 -12.51
C GLU A 292 -13.47 -17.14 -12.03
N THR A 293 -14.52 -16.76 -12.71
CA THR A 293 -15.90 -17.14 -12.41
C THR A 293 -16.46 -17.78 -13.66
N MET A 294 -17.26 -18.81 -13.48
CA MET A 294 -17.86 -19.56 -14.57
C MET A 294 -19.37 -19.40 -14.50
N ASP A 295 -20.00 -19.11 -15.64
CA ASP A 295 -21.45 -19.04 -15.74
C ASP A 295 -22.08 -20.42 -16.01
N ALA A 296 -23.41 -20.48 -16.12
CA ALA A 296 -24.13 -21.72 -16.45
C ALA A 296 -23.83 -22.26 -17.87
N GLY A 297 -23.25 -21.43 -18.74
CA GLY A 297 -22.81 -21.76 -20.09
C GLY A 297 -21.37 -22.25 -20.18
N PHE A 298 -20.65 -22.30 -19.06
CA PHE A 298 -19.21 -22.59 -18.97
C PHE A 298 -18.31 -21.50 -19.60
N ASP A 299 -18.82 -20.27 -19.71
CA ASP A 299 -18.02 -19.10 -20.08
C ASP A 299 -17.29 -18.56 -18.84
N PHE A 300 -16.02 -18.22 -19.01
CA PHE A 300 -15.16 -17.74 -17.93
C PHE A 300 -15.05 -16.22 -17.94
N HIS A 301 -15.19 -15.62 -16.76
CA HIS A 301 -15.08 -14.19 -16.53
C HIS A 301 -14.18 -13.90 -15.34
N LYS A 302 -13.26 -12.94 -15.46
CA LYS A 302 -12.47 -12.47 -14.31
C LYS A 302 -13.28 -11.51 -13.46
N ALA A 303 -13.13 -11.61 -12.14
CA ALA A 303 -13.80 -10.72 -11.21
C ALA A 303 -12.91 -10.42 -9.99
N SER A 304 -13.05 -9.22 -9.46
CA SER A 304 -12.48 -8.81 -8.17
C SER A 304 -13.58 -8.82 -7.12
N TRP A 305 -13.26 -9.30 -5.93
CA TRP A 305 -14.19 -9.57 -4.84
C TRP A 305 -13.65 -9.06 -3.51
N ILE A 306 -14.58 -8.81 -2.60
CA ILE A 306 -14.29 -8.72 -1.17
C ILE A 306 -15.16 -9.73 -0.41
N ALA A 307 -14.53 -10.54 0.41
CA ALA A 307 -15.20 -11.35 1.42
C ALA A 307 -15.10 -10.64 2.76
N TYR A 308 -16.24 -10.40 3.40
CA TYR A 308 -16.31 -9.71 4.67
C TYR A 308 -16.00 -10.65 5.84
N ALA A 309 -15.50 -10.08 6.93
CA ALA A 309 -15.23 -10.86 8.13
C ALA A 309 -16.48 -11.53 8.75
N ASP A 310 -17.67 -10.98 8.46
CA ASP A 310 -18.96 -11.53 8.88
C ASP A 310 -19.48 -12.69 8.01
N GLY A 311 -18.73 -13.08 6.99
CA GLY A 311 -19.08 -14.17 6.06
C GLY A 311 -19.88 -13.73 4.84
N GLY A 312 -20.27 -12.44 4.73
CA GLY A 312 -20.79 -11.90 3.49
C GLY A 312 -19.71 -11.75 2.42
N MET A 313 -20.10 -11.57 1.17
CA MET A 313 -19.18 -11.35 0.07
C MET A 313 -19.86 -10.47 -0.99
N ALA A 314 -19.08 -9.60 -1.62
CA ALA A 314 -19.58 -8.73 -2.69
C ALA A 314 -18.55 -8.60 -3.83
N PRO A 315 -19.02 -8.51 -5.07
CA PRO A 315 -18.16 -8.20 -6.21
C PRO A 315 -17.74 -6.72 -6.16
N VAL A 316 -16.46 -6.48 -6.42
CA VAL A 316 -15.87 -5.16 -6.59
C VAL A 316 -15.92 -4.74 -8.06
N ALA A 317 -15.58 -5.66 -8.96
CA ALA A 317 -15.63 -5.42 -10.40
C ALA A 317 -15.72 -6.75 -11.15
N LEU A 318 -16.34 -6.72 -12.33
CA LEU A 318 -16.46 -7.84 -13.24
C LEU A 318 -15.89 -7.45 -14.61
N GLU A 319 -15.15 -8.35 -15.23
CA GLU A 319 -14.64 -8.16 -16.58
C GLU A 319 -15.80 -7.96 -17.57
N GLY A 320 -15.65 -7.00 -18.48
CA GLY A 320 -16.69 -6.59 -19.42
C GLY A 320 -17.56 -5.43 -18.93
N GLU A 321 -17.43 -4.97 -17.68
CA GLU A 321 -18.17 -3.79 -17.20
C GLU A 321 -17.88 -2.55 -18.05
N ILE A 322 -18.92 -1.84 -18.46
CA ILE A 322 -18.81 -0.59 -19.21
C ILE A 322 -18.22 0.49 -18.28
N LEU A 323 -17.15 1.15 -18.71
CA LEU A 323 -16.51 2.19 -17.89
C LEU A 323 -17.44 3.41 -17.74
N PRO A 324 -17.50 4.03 -16.53
CA PRO A 324 -18.23 5.27 -16.35
C PRO A 324 -17.70 6.34 -17.31
N ASN A 325 -18.62 7.09 -17.94
CA ASN A 325 -18.32 8.14 -18.92
C ASN A 325 -17.65 7.68 -20.24
N SER A 326 -17.40 6.39 -20.42
CA SER A 326 -16.81 5.81 -21.65
C SER A 326 -17.62 4.60 -22.14
N PRO A 327 -18.84 4.81 -22.68
CA PRO A 327 -19.78 3.73 -22.99
C PRO A 327 -19.33 2.75 -24.08
N ALA A 328 -18.28 3.09 -24.83
CA ALA A 328 -17.69 2.23 -25.86
C ALA A 328 -16.56 1.34 -25.33
N GLU A 329 -16.17 1.51 -24.06
CA GLU A 329 -15.07 0.79 -23.44
C GLU A 329 -15.55 -0.09 -22.30
N THR A 330 -14.90 -1.25 -22.18
CA THR A 330 -15.18 -2.21 -21.11
C THR A 330 -13.93 -2.47 -20.29
N LEU A 331 -14.13 -2.89 -19.05
CA LEU A 331 -13.09 -3.27 -18.11
C LEU A 331 -12.49 -4.64 -18.49
N VAL A 332 -11.16 -4.76 -18.38
CA VAL A 332 -10.37 -5.98 -18.58
C VAL A 332 -9.50 -6.19 -17.34
N LEU A 333 -9.53 -7.39 -16.75
CA LEU A 333 -8.96 -7.67 -15.41
C LEU A 333 -7.69 -8.56 -15.43
N ASP A 334 -7.00 -8.66 -16.57
CA ASP A 334 -5.86 -9.57 -16.76
C ASP A 334 -4.67 -9.38 -15.80
N THR A 335 -4.41 -8.14 -15.40
CA THR A 335 -3.30 -7.77 -14.50
C THR A 335 -3.81 -7.04 -13.27
N ALA A 336 -5.09 -7.26 -12.97
CA ALA A 336 -5.74 -6.45 -11.98
C ALA A 336 -5.21 -6.79 -10.60
N ILE A 337 -5.12 -5.78 -9.76
CA ILE A 337 -4.68 -5.98 -8.40
C ILE A 337 -5.50 -5.08 -7.49
N SER A 338 -6.01 -5.66 -6.41
CA SER A 338 -6.97 -5.04 -5.50
C SER A 338 -6.45 -5.03 -4.07
N ALA A 339 -6.54 -3.87 -3.42
CA ALA A 339 -6.42 -3.75 -1.98
C ALA A 339 -7.68 -3.05 -1.43
N ALA A 340 -8.13 -3.46 -0.24
CA ALA A 340 -9.28 -2.87 0.42
C ALA A 340 -8.87 -2.15 1.70
N SER A 341 -9.44 -0.97 1.92
CA SER A 341 -9.35 -0.25 3.19
C SER A 341 -10.22 -0.89 4.26
N ARG A 342 -10.18 -0.32 5.47
CA ARG A 342 -11.09 -0.65 6.56
C ARG A 342 -12.56 -0.35 6.25
N ASN A 343 -12.81 0.66 5.43
CA ASN A 343 -14.17 1.03 5.02
C ASN A 343 -14.62 0.25 3.78
N ARG A 344 -13.86 -0.78 3.41
CA ARG A 344 -14.08 -1.66 2.25
C ARG A 344 -13.93 -0.94 0.91
N THR A 345 -13.45 0.31 0.91
CA THR A 345 -13.07 0.98 -0.33
C THR A 345 -11.95 0.20 -0.98
N THR A 346 -12.11 -0.16 -2.24
CA THR A 346 -11.10 -0.91 -3.00
C THR A 346 -10.45 0.03 -4.00
N VAL A 347 -9.13 -0.09 -4.16
CA VAL A 347 -8.42 0.43 -5.33
C VAL A 347 -8.11 -0.73 -6.27
N LEU A 348 -8.38 -0.55 -7.56
CA LEU A 348 -8.26 -1.57 -8.58
C LEU A 348 -7.43 -1.03 -9.75
N ARG A 349 -6.29 -1.66 -10.04
CA ARG A 349 -5.59 -1.48 -11.32
C ARG A 349 -6.24 -2.39 -12.36
N ALA A 350 -6.46 -1.92 -13.58
CA ALA A 350 -7.05 -2.71 -14.66
C ALA A 350 -6.60 -2.18 -16.03
N THR A 351 -7.11 -2.78 -17.11
CA THR A 351 -7.02 -2.22 -18.46
C THR A 351 -8.41 -2.04 -19.06
N SER A 352 -8.54 -1.15 -20.03
CA SER A 352 -9.74 -1.05 -20.87
C SER A 352 -9.66 -2.02 -22.05
N SER A 353 -10.78 -2.22 -22.74
CA SER A 353 -10.82 -2.93 -24.04
C SER A 353 -10.01 -2.23 -25.14
N THR A 354 -9.72 -0.93 -24.99
CA THR A 354 -8.81 -0.15 -25.84
C THR A 354 -7.34 -0.27 -25.39
N LYS A 355 -7.05 -1.09 -24.37
CA LYS A 355 -5.73 -1.33 -23.74
C LYS A 355 -5.16 -0.13 -22.99
N ALA A 356 -5.99 0.86 -22.62
CA ALA A 356 -5.59 1.91 -21.70
C ALA A 356 -5.46 1.34 -20.29
N GLY A 357 -4.38 1.66 -19.57
CA GLY A 357 -4.24 1.35 -18.15
C GLY A 357 -5.21 2.19 -17.33
N LEU A 358 -5.85 1.58 -16.34
CA LEU A 358 -6.85 2.20 -15.48
C LEU A 358 -6.46 2.05 -14.02
N VAL A 359 -6.73 3.10 -13.23
CA VAL A 359 -6.89 2.98 -11.78
C VAL A 359 -8.33 3.34 -11.45
N LEU A 360 -9.07 2.42 -10.84
CA LEU A 360 -10.42 2.63 -10.37
C LEU A 360 -10.45 2.56 -8.84
N ALA A 361 -11.40 3.25 -8.21
CA ALA A 361 -11.66 3.08 -6.80
C ALA A 361 -13.13 3.23 -6.44
N GLY A 362 -13.56 2.57 -5.37
CA GLY A 362 -14.94 2.65 -4.91
C GLY A 362 -15.28 1.58 -3.88
N LEU A 363 -16.51 1.63 -3.39
CA LEU A 363 -17.06 0.58 -2.54
C LEU A 363 -17.51 -0.61 -3.40
N PRO A 364 -17.50 -1.85 -2.88
CA PRO A 364 -18.05 -3.02 -3.55
C PRO A 364 -19.53 -2.84 -3.87
N LYS A 365 -19.99 -3.49 -4.94
CA LYS A 365 -21.36 -3.43 -5.41
C LYS A 365 -22.32 -3.97 -4.34
N GLN A 366 -23.06 -3.08 -3.69
CA GLN A 366 -24.06 -3.46 -2.68
C GLN A 366 -25.37 -3.87 -3.35
N GLY A 367 -25.80 -5.12 -3.19
CA GLY A 367 -27.17 -5.56 -3.45
C GLY A 367 -27.65 -5.60 -4.91
N ALA A 368 -26.81 -5.28 -5.89
CA ALA A 368 -27.14 -5.46 -7.31
C ALA A 368 -26.60 -6.80 -7.79
N SER A 369 -27.49 -7.77 -8.00
CA SER A 369 -27.11 -9.01 -8.66
C SER A 369 -26.76 -8.72 -10.12
N TYR A 370 -25.63 -9.23 -10.61
CA TYR A 370 -25.46 -9.30 -12.07
C TYR A 370 -26.50 -10.28 -12.58
N THR A 371 -27.38 -9.82 -13.46
CA THR A 371 -28.41 -10.68 -14.06
C THR A 371 -27.84 -11.53 -15.18
N ASP A 372 -26.68 -11.14 -15.71
CA ASP A 372 -25.99 -11.77 -16.83
C ASP A 372 -24.49 -11.44 -16.72
N LEU A 373 -23.64 -12.46 -16.61
CA LEU A 373 -22.19 -12.31 -16.55
C LEU A 373 -21.60 -11.84 -17.89
N SER A 374 -22.29 -12.12 -19.00
CA SER A 374 -21.89 -11.67 -20.35
C SER A 374 -22.22 -10.20 -20.61
N HIS A 375 -23.15 -9.62 -19.84
CA HIS A 375 -23.55 -8.22 -19.93
C HIS A 375 -23.56 -7.56 -18.54
N PRO A 376 -22.38 -7.35 -17.94
CA PRO A 376 -22.28 -6.98 -16.52
C PRO A 376 -22.77 -5.56 -16.19
N GLY A 377 -23.09 -4.76 -17.21
CA GLY A 377 -23.60 -3.40 -17.10
C GLY A 377 -22.47 -2.38 -16.93
N THR A 378 -22.80 -1.21 -16.37
CA THR A 378 -21.82 -0.15 -16.09
C THR A 378 -21.12 -0.40 -14.77
N SER A 379 -19.81 -0.17 -14.74
CA SER A 379 -19.04 -0.21 -13.49
C SER A 379 -19.53 0.87 -12.53
N HIS A 380 -19.48 0.56 -11.24
CA HIS A 380 -19.84 1.49 -10.17
C HIS A 380 -18.60 2.14 -9.51
N LEU A 381 -17.40 1.73 -9.92
CA LEU A 381 -16.16 2.30 -9.45
C LEU A 381 -15.87 3.61 -10.18
N ASP A 382 -15.34 4.60 -9.46
CA ASP A 382 -14.86 5.83 -10.05
C ASP A 382 -13.51 5.60 -10.73
N VAL A 383 -13.35 6.12 -11.95
CA VAL A 383 -12.07 6.11 -12.65
C VAL A 383 -11.19 7.23 -12.08
N LEU A 384 -10.09 6.86 -11.41
CA LEU A 384 -9.14 7.81 -10.82
C LEU A 384 -8.13 8.31 -11.85
N LEU A 385 -7.58 7.40 -12.66
CA LEU A 385 -6.59 7.68 -13.70
C LEU A 385 -6.81 6.78 -14.91
N ARG A 386 -6.51 7.33 -16.09
CA ARG A 386 -6.48 6.61 -17.37
C ARG A 386 -5.19 6.90 -18.11
N SER A 387 -4.58 5.88 -18.72
CA SER A 387 -3.29 6.07 -19.37
C SER A 387 -3.35 6.78 -20.72
N ASP A 388 -4.53 6.83 -21.33
CA ASP A 388 -4.79 7.54 -22.58
C ASP A 388 -5.26 8.99 -22.38
N GLU A 389 -5.35 9.45 -21.13
CA GLU A 389 -5.66 10.82 -20.77
C GLU A 389 -4.44 11.53 -20.16
N PRO A 390 -4.31 12.86 -20.34
CA PRO A 390 -3.32 13.63 -19.61
C PRO A 390 -3.52 13.49 -18.09
N PRO A 391 -2.45 13.37 -17.31
CA PRO A 391 -2.58 13.33 -15.85
C PRO A 391 -3.28 14.61 -15.33
N PRO A 392 -4.07 14.54 -14.24
CA PRO A 392 -4.78 15.70 -13.71
C PRO A 392 -3.86 16.90 -13.45
N GLY A 393 -4.17 18.05 -14.06
CA GLY A 393 -3.37 19.28 -13.92
C GLY A 393 -2.24 19.44 -14.95
N PHE A 394 -2.01 18.46 -15.82
CA PHE A 394 -1.03 18.54 -16.89
C PHE A 394 -1.66 18.98 -18.23
N GLY A 395 -0.81 19.48 -19.13
CA GLY A 395 -1.23 19.87 -20.48
C GLY A 395 -1.57 18.67 -21.38
N PRO A 396 -2.27 18.89 -22.51
CA PRO A 396 -2.72 17.81 -23.40
C PRO A 396 -1.59 17.06 -24.13
N SER A 397 -0.35 17.54 -24.04
CA SER A 397 0.82 16.82 -24.55
C SER A 397 1.29 15.71 -23.62
N TRP A 398 0.86 15.72 -22.36
CA TRP A 398 1.21 14.70 -21.38
C TRP A 398 0.33 13.46 -21.52
N TYR A 399 0.90 12.30 -21.26
CA TYR A 399 0.20 11.02 -21.19
C TYR A 399 0.87 10.10 -20.16
N LEU A 400 0.12 9.16 -19.59
CA LEU A 400 0.71 8.13 -18.73
C LEU A 400 1.20 6.98 -19.60
N GLN A 401 2.47 6.62 -19.45
CA GLN A 401 3.04 5.46 -20.10
C GLN A 401 2.66 4.18 -19.35
N GLU A 402 2.71 4.21 -18.02
CA GLU A 402 2.48 3.05 -17.18
C GLU A 402 1.98 3.46 -15.78
N ILE A 403 1.00 2.73 -15.25
CA ILE A 403 0.67 2.76 -13.83
C ILE A 403 1.48 1.65 -13.17
N VAL A 404 2.43 2.02 -12.33
CA VAL A 404 3.39 1.10 -11.70
C VAL A 404 2.77 0.44 -10.48
N GLN A 405 2.15 1.24 -9.61
CA GLN A 405 1.61 0.77 -8.34
C GLN A 405 0.38 1.58 -7.92
N ALA A 406 -0.55 0.92 -7.24
CA ALA A 406 -1.67 1.55 -6.55
C ALA A 406 -1.81 0.94 -5.15
N GLN A 407 -1.81 1.78 -4.13
CA GLN A 407 -1.96 1.40 -2.72
C GLN A 407 -3.14 2.16 -2.10
N ILE A 408 -3.72 1.59 -1.04
CA ILE A 408 -4.77 2.23 -0.24
C ILE A 408 -4.50 1.98 1.24
N ASN A 409 -4.73 2.99 2.10
CA ASN A 409 -4.60 2.84 3.54
C ASN A 409 -5.97 2.72 4.24
N ASN A 410 -5.99 2.61 5.57
CA ASN A 410 -7.25 2.48 6.33
C ASN A 410 -8.16 3.70 6.31
N GLN A 411 -7.65 4.84 5.86
CA GLN A 411 -8.37 6.11 5.82
C GLN A 411 -8.90 6.42 4.42
N ASP A 412 -8.97 5.42 3.53
CA ASP A 412 -9.40 5.57 2.14
C ASP A 412 -8.52 6.54 1.33
N ASN A 413 -7.27 6.75 1.76
CA ASN A 413 -6.29 7.47 0.96
C ASN A 413 -5.60 6.50 0.03
N TYR A 414 -5.45 6.90 -1.24
CA TYR A 414 -4.72 6.20 -2.27
C TYR A 414 -3.32 6.81 -2.44
N ASN A 415 -2.37 5.96 -2.78
CA ASN A 415 -1.08 6.37 -3.31
C ASN A 415 -0.83 5.66 -4.64
N LEU A 416 -0.48 6.43 -5.67
CA LEU A 416 -0.29 5.92 -7.03
C LEU A 416 1.11 6.28 -7.52
N TRP A 417 1.79 5.29 -8.09
CA TRP A 417 3.08 5.46 -8.77
C TRP A 417 2.85 5.32 -10.26
N VAL A 418 3.23 6.33 -11.03
CA VAL A 418 2.96 6.36 -12.47
C VAL A 418 4.17 6.89 -13.23
N ASN A 419 4.42 6.28 -14.38
CA ASN A 419 5.33 6.79 -15.39
C ASN A 419 4.54 7.67 -16.35
N ALA A 420 4.92 8.93 -16.47
CA ALA A 420 4.28 9.88 -17.37
C ALA A 420 5.30 10.48 -18.33
N ARG A 421 4.83 10.96 -19.49
CA ARG A 421 5.69 11.64 -20.46
C ARG A 421 4.97 12.82 -21.08
N ASP A 422 5.70 13.92 -21.26
CA ASP A 422 5.33 14.97 -22.20
C ASP A 422 5.71 14.54 -23.61
N ALA A 423 4.78 14.55 -24.56
CA ALA A 423 5.07 14.30 -25.97
C ALA A 423 6.09 15.29 -26.56
N ALA A 424 6.27 16.45 -25.94
CA ALA A 424 7.32 17.42 -26.30
C ALA A 424 8.71 17.06 -25.73
N ASP A 425 8.78 16.22 -24.70
CA ASP A 425 10.04 15.80 -24.11
C ASP A 425 10.74 14.75 -24.98
N THR A 426 11.93 15.09 -25.44
CA THR A 426 12.78 14.20 -26.23
C THR A 426 13.55 13.16 -25.41
N SER A 427 13.48 13.24 -24.07
CA SER A 427 14.09 12.25 -23.18
C SER A 427 13.54 10.85 -23.47
N PRO A 428 14.42 9.83 -23.59
CA PRO A 428 13.98 8.47 -23.82
C PRO A 428 13.36 7.81 -22.58
N GLN A 429 13.48 8.42 -21.39
CA GLN A 429 12.86 7.91 -20.15
C GLN A 429 11.54 8.65 -19.85
N PRO A 430 10.50 7.97 -19.37
CA PRO A 430 9.37 8.65 -18.73
C PRO A 430 9.82 9.30 -17.42
N HIS A 431 9.02 10.23 -16.91
CA HIS A 431 9.18 10.79 -15.57
C HIS A 431 8.34 9.97 -14.60
N MET A 432 8.97 9.45 -13.55
CA MET A 432 8.26 8.87 -12.43
C MET A 432 7.51 9.97 -11.66
N GLN A 433 6.27 9.68 -11.31
CA GLN A 433 5.39 10.56 -10.56
C GLN A 433 4.72 9.80 -9.42
N ILE A 434 4.60 10.47 -8.28
CA ILE A 434 3.92 9.96 -7.10
C ILE A 434 2.69 10.83 -6.86
N TRP A 435 1.52 10.18 -6.84
CA TRP A 435 0.24 10.82 -6.62
C TRP A 435 -0.41 10.34 -5.32
N GLN A 436 -1.25 11.18 -4.73
CA GLN A 436 -2.03 10.84 -3.56
C GLN A 436 -3.41 11.48 -3.64
N GLY A 437 -4.44 10.81 -3.14
CA GLY A 437 -5.78 11.38 -3.05
C GLY A 437 -6.72 10.48 -2.27
N SER A 438 -7.95 10.91 -2.02
CA SER A 438 -9.01 10.10 -1.40
C SER A 438 -10.19 9.79 -2.33
N ASN A 439 -10.19 10.41 -3.52
CA ASN A 439 -11.10 10.18 -4.64
C ASN A 439 -10.51 10.87 -5.88
N ALA A 440 -11.17 10.73 -7.04
CA ALA A 440 -10.72 11.34 -8.29
C ALA A 440 -10.58 12.87 -8.19
N ALA A 441 -11.51 13.54 -7.50
CA ALA A 441 -11.50 15.00 -7.33
C ALA A 441 -10.39 15.51 -6.40
N ASN A 442 -9.85 14.63 -5.55
CA ASN A 442 -8.82 14.93 -4.56
C ASN A 442 -7.45 14.35 -4.93
N LEU A 443 -7.28 13.79 -6.14
CA LEU A 443 -6.01 13.26 -6.59
C LEU A 443 -5.04 14.42 -6.90
N ARG A 444 -3.90 14.44 -6.20
CA ARG A 444 -2.85 15.46 -6.34
C ARG A 444 -1.49 14.82 -6.61
N LEU A 445 -0.69 15.51 -7.40
CA LEU A 445 0.72 15.18 -7.58
C LEU A 445 1.49 15.55 -6.30
N LEU A 446 2.24 14.61 -5.74
CA LEU A 446 3.11 14.87 -4.60
C LEU A 446 4.51 15.25 -5.04
N VAL A 447 5.09 14.45 -5.94
CA VAL A 447 6.47 14.53 -6.40
C VAL A 447 6.54 14.03 -7.84
N MET A 448 7.43 14.64 -8.62
CA MET A 448 7.76 14.25 -9.99
C MET A 448 9.25 14.43 -10.22
N GLU A 449 9.86 13.52 -10.98
CA GLU A 449 11.24 13.65 -11.41
C GLU A 449 11.48 14.94 -12.19
N ASN A 450 12.66 15.53 -12.01
CA ASN A 450 13.15 16.75 -12.63
C ASN A 450 12.32 18.02 -12.33
N GLU A 451 11.34 17.94 -11.43
CA GLU A 451 10.55 19.08 -10.95
C GLU A 451 11.06 19.62 -9.61
N PRO A 452 10.95 20.94 -9.35
CA PRO A 452 11.31 21.51 -8.06
C PRO A 452 10.43 21.00 -6.91
N VAL A 453 11.08 20.57 -5.82
CA VAL A 453 10.45 20.12 -4.56
C VAL A 453 11.10 20.83 -3.37
N LEU A 454 10.41 20.88 -2.23
CA LEU A 454 11.02 21.31 -0.97
C LEU A 454 11.51 20.07 -0.21
N ILE A 455 12.81 20.03 0.09
CA ILE A 455 13.45 18.99 0.90
C ILE A 455 14.00 19.67 2.15
N ASP A 456 13.43 19.34 3.30
CA ASP A 456 13.71 19.98 4.59
C ASP A 456 13.61 21.52 4.52
N GLY A 457 12.59 22.01 3.80
CA GLY A 457 12.34 23.43 3.56
C GLY A 457 13.27 24.09 2.54
N LEU A 458 14.22 23.36 1.94
CA LEU A 458 15.11 23.86 0.90
C LEU A 458 14.63 23.43 -0.48
N SER A 459 14.66 24.33 -1.47
CA SER A 459 14.34 23.97 -2.85
C SER A 459 15.40 23.03 -3.43
N GLY A 460 14.96 21.95 -4.06
CA GLY A 460 15.81 21.00 -4.79
C GLY A 460 15.04 20.35 -5.93
N THR A 461 15.68 19.42 -6.65
CA THR A 461 15.07 18.58 -7.68
C THR A 461 15.44 17.14 -7.40
N LEU A 462 14.57 16.20 -7.75
CA LEU A 462 14.89 14.77 -7.74
C LEU A 462 15.12 14.34 -9.19
N ASN A 463 16.31 13.84 -9.51
CA ASN A 463 16.65 13.43 -10.87
C ASN A 463 16.10 12.04 -11.21
N ASP A 464 15.87 11.22 -10.19
CA ASP A 464 15.46 9.83 -10.31
C ASP A 464 14.66 9.47 -9.04
N ILE A 465 13.54 8.79 -9.21
CA ILE A 465 12.74 8.21 -8.13
C ILE A 465 12.80 6.71 -8.37
N ASP A 466 13.49 5.99 -7.48
CA ASP A 466 13.67 4.56 -7.69
C ASP A 466 12.31 3.87 -7.64
N TYR A 467 12.14 2.89 -8.53
CA TYR A 467 10.93 2.08 -8.55
C TYR A 467 10.70 1.44 -7.18
N PRO A 468 9.43 1.31 -6.77
CA PRO A 468 9.11 0.52 -5.60
C PRO A 468 9.64 -0.90 -5.88
N SER A 469 10.52 -1.41 -5.02
CA SER A 469 11.22 -2.69 -5.21
C SER A 469 10.25 -3.80 -5.64
N GLY A 470 10.65 -4.74 -6.50
CA GLY A 470 9.80 -5.55 -7.38
C GLY A 470 8.63 -6.32 -6.76
N TRP A 471 8.59 -6.54 -5.44
CA TRP A 471 7.46 -7.16 -4.71
C TRP A 471 6.38 -6.17 -4.28
N ALA A 472 6.71 -4.89 -4.23
CA ALA A 472 5.75 -3.80 -4.01
C ALA A 472 4.76 -3.65 -5.20
N SER A 473 5.00 -4.35 -6.32
CA SER A 473 3.98 -4.47 -7.39
C SER A 473 2.66 -5.09 -6.90
N THR A 474 2.65 -5.81 -5.77
CA THR A 474 1.40 -6.21 -5.12
C THR A 474 0.83 -5.04 -4.31
N PRO A 475 -0.43 -4.62 -4.53
CA PRO A 475 -1.17 -3.74 -3.65
C PRO A 475 -1.10 -4.31 -2.26
N ALA A 476 -0.51 -3.52 -1.41
CA ALA A 476 -0.56 -3.69 0.01
C ALA A 476 -1.61 -2.71 0.51
N SER A 477 -2.52 -3.19 1.35
CA SER A 477 -3.12 -2.27 2.31
C SER A 477 -2.07 -1.99 3.38
N SER A 478 -2.15 -0.84 4.04
CA SER A 478 -1.35 -0.53 5.23
C SER A 478 -1.50 -1.53 6.39
N ASN A 479 -2.35 -2.55 6.23
CA ASN A 479 -2.62 -3.62 7.20
C ASN A 479 -2.04 -4.96 6.82
N SER A 480 -1.63 -5.10 5.56
CA SER A 480 -1.05 -6.36 5.11
C SER A 480 0.29 -6.53 5.80
N GLY A 481 0.65 -7.76 6.15
CA GLY A 481 1.98 -8.05 6.68
C GLY A 481 3.08 -7.98 5.63
N LYS A 482 2.80 -7.32 4.49
CA LYS A 482 3.71 -7.11 3.35
C LYS A 482 4.47 -5.79 3.53
N PRO A 483 5.62 -5.62 2.85
CA PRO A 483 6.33 -4.35 2.80
C PRO A 483 5.39 -3.21 2.35
N ILE A 484 5.25 -2.17 3.18
CA ILE A 484 4.45 -0.98 2.86
C ILE A 484 5.33 0.27 2.85
N GLN A 485 5.21 1.04 1.78
CA GLN A 485 5.82 2.37 1.66
C GLN A 485 4.85 3.47 2.09
N PHE A 486 3.57 3.14 2.26
CA PHE A 486 2.48 4.07 2.53
C PHE A 486 1.71 3.65 3.79
N ASN A 487 1.66 4.52 4.80
CA ASN A 487 1.00 4.21 6.08
C ASN A 487 -0.38 4.87 6.24
N ASP A 488 -1.05 4.55 7.34
CA ASP A 488 -2.37 5.08 7.70
C ASP A 488 -2.38 6.58 7.93
N PHE A 489 -1.25 7.20 8.26
CA PHE A 489 -1.13 8.66 8.38
C PHE A 489 -0.92 9.36 7.04
N GLY A 490 -1.03 8.61 5.95
CA GLY A 490 -0.77 9.03 4.58
C GLY A 490 0.67 9.47 4.34
N GLN A 491 1.60 9.00 5.18
CA GLN A 491 3.03 9.21 4.97
C GLN A 491 3.53 8.20 3.94
N LEU A 492 4.44 8.64 3.08
CA LEU A 492 5.08 7.80 2.06
C LEU A 492 6.59 7.83 2.24
N VAL A 493 7.25 6.67 2.25
CA VAL A 493 8.71 6.58 2.18
C VAL A 493 9.15 5.97 0.85
N PHE A 494 10.19 6.54 0.25
CA PHE A 494 10.72 6.10 -1.05
C PHE A 494 12.21 6.44 -1.17
N LEU A 495 12.86 5.85 -2.18
CA LEU A 495 14.23 6.19 -2.56
C LEU A 495 14.20 7.16 -3.74
N ALA A 496 15.11 8.12 -3.73
CA ALA A 496 15.30 9.03 -4.86
C ALA A 496 16.76 9.51 -4.93
N LYS A 497 17.15 10.04 -6.08
CA LYS A 497 18.45 10.69 -6.30
C LYS A 497 18.27 12.19 -6.47
N ARG A 498 19.02 12.98 -5.71
CA ARG A 498 19.02 14.45 -5.83
C ARG A 498 20.07 14.96 -6.82
N GLU A 499 21.24 14.32 -6.83
CA GLU A 499 22.35 14.58 -7.75
C GLU A 499 22.68 13.29 -8.52
N GLN A 500 23.63 13.30 -9.47
CA GLN A 500 23.86 12.15 -10.35
C GLN A 500 24.16 10.84 -9.62
N ASN A 501 24.66 10.88 -8.36
CA ASN A 501 25.03 9.68 -7.61
C ASN A 501 24.50 9.59 -6.18
N ALA A 502 23.96 10.67 -5.60
CA ALA A 502 23.56 10.65 -4.18
C ALA A 502 22.13 10.12 -4.02
N HIS A 503 22.00 8.86 -3.58
CA HIS A 503 20.72 8.27 -3.17
C HIS A 503 20.28 8.82 -1.80
N GLN A 504 18.97 8.95 -1.63
CA GLN A 504 18.35 9.42 -0.39
C GLN A 504 17.14 8.55 -0.06
N VAL A 505 16.95 8.27 1.23
CA VAL A 505 15.68 7.79 1.77
C VAL A 505 14.86 9.02 2.14
N LEU A 506 13.75 9.23 1.44
CA LEU A 506 12.88 10.39 1.62
C LEU A 506 11.55 9.98 2.24
N LEU A 507 11.05 10.83 3.14
CA LEU A 507 9.71 10.71 3.71
C LEU A 507 8.85 11.90 3.27
N ILE A 508 7.70 11.61 2.68
CA ILE A 508 6.63 12.58 2.48
C ILE A 508 5.70 12.50 3.69
N GLY A 509 5.70 13.54 4.52
CA GLY A 509 4.60 13.74 5.45
C GLY A 509 3.43 14.36 4.71
N MET A 510 2.19 13.93 4.99
CA MET A 510 1.11 14.88 4.79
C MET A 510 1.42 16.06 5.71
N ALA A 511 1.60 17.26 5.13
CA ALA A 511 1.37 18.47 5.89
C ALA A 511 0.01 18.23 6.54
N ALA A 512 -0.03 18.16 7.88
CA ALA A 512 -1.30 18.05 8.58
C ALA A 512 -2.20 19.07 7.89
N THR A 513 -3.26 18.61 7.21
CA THR A 513 -4.30 19.53 6.72
C THR A 513 -4.58 20.37 7.94
N PRO A 514 -4.26 21.69 7.95
CA PRO A 514 -4.25 22.46 9.18
C PRO A 514 -5.61 22.22 9.78
N GLU A 515 -5.66 21.44 10.86
CA GLU A 515 -6.92 21.16 11.50
C GLU A 515 -7.38 22.55 11.93
N CYS A 516 -8.56 22.96 11.49
CA CYS A 516 -9.08 24.27 11.87
C CYS A 516 -9.42 24.31 13.38
N SER A 517 -8.97 23.33 14.17
CA SER A 517 -9.07 23.27 15.61
C SER A 517 -8.21 24.37 16.24
N GLY A 518 -8.86 25.50 16.54
CA GLY A 518 -8.26 26.63 17.24
C GLY A 518 -7.68 27.74 16.35
N LEU A 519 -7.73 27.60 15.03
CA LEU A 519 -7.31 28.67 14.12
C LEU A 519 -8.43 29.71 14.00
N VAL A 520 -8.16 30.94 14.44
CA VAL A 520 -9.05 32.08 14.18
C VAL A 520 -8.97 32.40 12.69
N VAL A 521 -10.00 32.05 11.93
CA VAL A 521 -10.09 32.47 10.52
C VAL A 521 -10.47 33.95 10.51
N GLY A 522 -9.49 34.82 10.20
CA GLY A 522 -9.74 36.24 9.98
C GLY A 522 -10.56 36.45 8.72
N ILE A 523 -11.85 36.74 8.86
CA ILE A 523 -12.74 37.00 7.72
C ILE A 523 -12.73 38.49 7.41
N SER A 524 -12.18 38.90 6.25
CA SER A 524 -12.33 40.25 5.72
C SER A 524 -13.80 40.49 5.33
N SER A 525 -14.37 41.66 5.63
CA SER A 525 -15.78 41.96 5.33
C SER A 525 -16.09 41.85 3.83
N ARG A 526 -16.77 40.77 3.43
CA ARG A 526 -17.36 40.63 2.10
C ARG A 526 -18.64 39.81 2.17
N THR A 527 -19.49 39.98 1.16
CA THR A 527 -20.65 39.11 0.94
C THR A 527 -20.14 37.81 0.31
N TYR A 528 -20.41 36.69 0.98
CA TYR A 528 -20.11 35.36 0.46
C TYR A 528 -21.30 34.83 -0.34
N ALA A 529 -21.03 34.15 -1.45
CA ALA A 529 -22.07 33.54 -2.28
C ALA A 529 -22.62 32.26 -1.64
N ASP A 530 -23.84 31.88 -2.02
CA ASP A 530 -24.47 30.61 -1.61
C ASP A 530 -23.59 29.43 -2.04
N GLY A 531 -23.19 28.57 -1.10
CA GLY A 531 -22.31 27.43 -1.35
C GLY A 531 -20.81 27.74 -1.44
N GLU A 532 -20.38 28.96 -1.11
CA GLU A 532 -18.95 29.31 -1.09
C GLU A 532 -18.21 28.56 0.03
N ILE A 533 -17.11 27.89 -0.34
CA ILE A 533 -16.29 27.08 0.57
C ILE A 533 -15.15 27.94 1.10
N ILE A 534 -15.12 28.17 2.42
CA ILE A 534 -13.98 28.82 3.08
C ILE A 534 -12.98 27.73 3.48
N ARG A 535 -11.81 27.74 2.85
CA ARG A 535 -10.69 26.85 3.18
C ARG A 535 -9.79 27.50 4.23
N CYS A 536 -9.34 26.74 5.22
CA CYS A 536 -8.36 27.20 6.19
C CYS A 536 -7.01 27.42 5.50
N VAL A 537 -6.53 28.67 5.51
CA VAL A 537 -5.21 29.06 4.99
C VAL A 537 -4.28 29.16 6.18
N GLY A 538 -3.16 28.42 6.16
CA GLY A 538 -2.21 28.35 7.27
C GLY A 538 -1.49 29.67 7.55
N ASP A 539 -1.14 29.84 8.84
CA ASP A 539 -0.34 30.90 9.48
C ASP A 539 0.22 32.03 8.60
N GLU A 540 -0.60 33.04 8.32
CA GLU A 540 -0.12 34.42 8.28
C GLU A 540 -0.64 35.16 9.51
N SER A 541 0.30 35.64 10.33
CA SER A 541 0.13 36.31 11.62
C SER A 541 -1.16 37.14 11.78
N LEU A 542 -2.17 36.58 12.45
CA LEU A 542 -3.28 37.37 12.99
C LEU A 542 -2.88 37.90 14.37
N SER A 543 -2.55 39.19 14.42
CA SER A 543 -2.34 39.92 15.67
C SER A 543 -3.63 39.91 16.50
N THR A 544 -3.50 39.58 17.78
CA THR A 544 -4.53 39.52 18.81
C THR A 544 -5.56 40.67 18.74
N VAL A 545 -6.81 40.34 18.40
CA VAL A 545 -7.98 41.22 18.61
C VAL A 545 -8.81 40.66 19.76
N VAL A 546 -9.12 41.55 20.71
CA VAL A 546 -9.73 41.26 22.01
C VAL A 546 -11.25 41.10 21.91
N ASN A 547 -11.77 40.06 22.57
CA ASN A 547 -13.16 39.75 22.96
C ASN A 547 -14.27 40.77 22.63
N GLU A 548 -15.10 40.46 21.64
CA GLU A 548 -16.50 40.92 21.57
C GLU A 548 -17.44 39.75 21.21
N THR A 549 -18.60 39.70 21.89
CA THR A 549 -19.60 38.62 21.82
C THR A 549 -20.51 38.81 20.60
N VAL A 550 -20.75 37.75 19.82
CA VAL A 550 -21.59 37.78 18.61
C VAL A 550 -23.06 37.47 18.93
N HIS A 551 -23.99 38.20 18.30
CA HIS A 551 -25.40 37.83 18.20
C HIS A 551 -25.68 37.19 16.84
N VAL A 552 -26.03 35.89 16.83
CA VAL A 552 -26.54 35.19 15.66
C VAL A 552 -28.05 35.41 15.59
N SER A 553 -28.58 35.96 14.49
CA SER A 553 -30.02 36.00 14.26
C SER A 553 -30.54 34.58 13.99
N SER A 554 -31.65 34.21 14.64
CA SER A 554 -32.21 32.86 14.60
C SER A 554 -32.46 32.35 13.17
N GLY A 555 -32.00 31.14 12.86
CA GLY A 555 -32.37 30.40 11.64
C GLY A 555 -31.22 29.88 10.76
N ALA A 556 -29.95 30.02 11.17
CA ALA A 556 -28.82 29.55 10.37
C ALA A 556 -28.39 28.12 10.74
N GLU A 557 -28.24 27.27 9.72
CA GLU A 557 -27.50 25.99 9.83
C GLU A 557 -26.09 26.19 9.28
N VAL A 558 -25.08 25.90 10.11
CA VAL A 558 -23.68 25.78 9.69
C VAL A 558 -23.33 24.30 9.74
N THR A 559 -22.85 23.75 8.63
CA THR A 559 -22.39 22.36 8.59
C THR A 559 -20.87 22.37 8.54
N TYR A 560 -20.25 21.72 9.52
CA TYR A 560 -18.81 21.50 9.54
C TYR A 560 -18.49 20.24 8.74
N GLU A 561 -17.75 20.38 7.65
CA GLU A 561 -17.25 19.27 6.83
C GLU A 561 -15.73 19.40 6.81
N SER A 562 -15.04 18.88 7.83
CA SER A 562 -13.57 18.96 7.92
C SER A 562 -12.91 18.60 6.58
N PRO A 563 -12.02 19.45 6.02
CA PRO A 563 -11.38 20.65 6.59
C PRO A 563 -12.05 21.99 6.19
N ALA A 564 -13.34 22.00 5.84
CA ALA A 564 -14.09 23.15 5.34
C ALA A 564 -15.30 23.51 6.22
N ILE A 565 -15.65 24.79 6.22
CA ILE A 565 -16.93 25.29 6.75
C ILE A 565 -17.82 25.58 5.56
N ARG A 566 -19.01 24.97 5.52
CA ARG A 566 -20.02 25.24 4.49
C ARG A 566 -21.09 26.16 5.06
N LEU A 567 -21.26 27.32 4.43
CA LEU A 567 -22.28 28.30 4.80
C LEU A 567 -23.55 28.06 3.98
N ASN A 568 -24.66 27.72 4.64
CA ASN A 568 -25.97 27.62 3.99
C ASN A 568 -26.69 28.98 3.99
N ARG A 569 -27.66 29.14 3.07
CA ARG A 569 -28.40 30.38 2.76
C ARG A 569 -28.61 31.37 3.90
N GLY A 570 -28.36 32.65 3.60
CA GLY A 570 -28.82 33.80 4.39
C GLY A 570 -27.78 34.47 5.30
N PHE A 571 -26.49 34.19 5.11
CA PHE A 571 -25.44 34.74 5.96
C PHE A 571 -25.00 36.15 5.56
N SER A 572 -24.79 37.02 6.55
CA SER A 572 -23.99 38.24 6.40
C SER A 572 -23.09 38.37 7.62
N VAL A 573 -21.79 38.56 7.41
CA VAL A 573 -20.80 38.71 8.48
C VAL A 573 -20.34 40.17 8.49
N ALA A 574 -20.54 40.87 9.61
CA ALA A 574 -20.02 42.22 9.78
C ALA A 574 -18.50 42.19 10.00
N ALA A 575 -17.80 43.27 9.61
CA ALA A 575 -16.35 43.38 9.73
C ALA A 575 -15.86 43.18 11.18
N GLY A 576 -14.87 42.30 11.39
CA GLY A 576 -14.17 42.15 12.68
C GLY A 576 -14.58 40.95 13.54
N GLY A 577 -15.35 39.99 13.03
CA GLY A 577 -15.76 38.80 13.78
C GLY A 577 -14.76 37.64 13.74
N ASN A 578 -14.68 36.88 14.84
CA ASN A 578 -13.96 35.61 14.93
C ASN A 578 -14.97 34.44 15.03
N PHE A 579 -14.72 33.34 14.31
CA PHE A 579 -15.40 32.06 14.55
C PHE A 579 -14.55 31.22 15.51
N VAL A 580 -15.15 30.70 16.57
CA VAL A 580 -14.57 29.64 17.39
C VAL A 580 -15.35 28.39 17.07
N ALA A 581 -14.72 27.39 16.45
CA ALA A 581 -15.29 26.07 16.35
C ALA A 581 -15.35 25.49 17.76
N ILE A 582 -16.54 25.43 18.35
CA ILE A 582 -16.75 24.74 19.62
C ILE A 582 -17.08 23.30 19.26
N THR A 583 -16.14 22.40 19.47
CA THR A 583 -16.38 20.95 19.42
C THR A 583 -17.36 20.56 20.52
N PRO A 584 -18.26 19.59 20.30
CA PRO A 584 -18.92 18.86 21.38
C PRO A 584 -17.91 18.15 22.29
#